data_AF-A0A937VI70-F1
#
_entry.id   AF-A0A937VI70-F1
#
_cell.length_a   1.000
_cell.length_b   1.000
_cell.length_c   1.000
_cell.angle_alpha   90.00
_cell.angle_beta   90.00
_cell.angle_gamma   90.00
#
_symmetry.space_group_name_H-M   'P 1'
#
loop_
_entity.id
_entity.type
_entity.pdbx_description
1 polymer ?
#
loop_
_entity_poly.entity_id
_entity_poly.type
_entity_poly.pdbx_seq_one_letter_code
_entity_poly.pdbx_strand_id
1 'polypeptide(L)'
;MHNGGTTILRTTVLAALLALTMAAAAVPSANAAGEATRFTIVGRGYGHGVGMSQYGACGAARRGWTWQRIIKHYYTGVQIGRTADKTIRVLLAESQPSVRISCGRPWKVDAPGADAQRIPGGTQATVT
;
A
#
# COMPACT_ATOMS: atom_id res chain seq x y z
N MET A 1 62.35 -58.13 -21.17
CA MET A 1 61.06 -57.80 -20.54
C MET A 1 61.01 -56.28 -20.34
N HIS A 2 60.45 -55.57 -21.31
CA HIS A 2 60.52 -54.11 -21.45
C HIS A 2 59.10 -53.55 -21.30
N ASN A 3 58.66 -53.20 -20.09
CA ASN A 3 57.32 -52.63 -19.83
C ASN A 3 57.25 -51.69 -18.59
N GLY A 4 58.41 -51.21 -18.07
CA GLY A 4 58.46 -50.37 -16.87
C GLY A 4 58.25 -48.87 -17.11
N GLY A 5 58.58 -48.36 -18.30
CA GLY A 5 58.58 -46.91 -18.56
C GLY A 5 57.23 -46.31 -18.94
N THR A 6 56.40 -47.04 -19.69
CA THR A 6 55.11 -46.54 -20.22
C THR A 6 54.01 -46.46 -19.16
N THR A 7 54.07 -47.28 -18.10
CA THR A 7 53.10 -47.25 -16.98
C THR A 7 53.35 -46.07 -16.05
N ILE A 8 54.61 -45.70 -15.81
CA ILE A 8 54.99 -44.57 -14.93
C ILE A 8 54.69 -43.23 -15.60
N LEU A 9 54.94 -43.11 -16.91
CA LEU A 9 54.61 -41.90 -17.68
C LEU A 9 53.10 -41.69 -17.83
N ARG A 10 52.31 -42.76 -17.98
CA ARG A 10 50.84 -42.67 -18.07
C ARG A 10 50.18 -42.32 -16.74
N THR A 11 50.67 -42.88 -15.63
CA THR A 11 50.11 -42.62 -14.29
C THR A 11 50.47 -41.22 -13.79
N THR A 12 51.65 -40.71 -14.09
CA THR A 12 52.05 -39.33 -13.74
C THR A 12 51.29 -38.29 -14.57
N VAL A 13 51.06 -38.53 -15.87
CA VAL A 13 50.22 -37.65 -16.71
C VAL A 13 48.76 -37.69 -16.27
N LEU A 14 48.21 -38.86 -15.90
CA LEU A 14 46.85 -38.98 -15.38
C LEU A 14 46.69 -38.29 -14.01
N ALA A 15 47.68 -38.44 -13.13
CA ALA A 15 47.71 -37.77 -11.83
C ALA A 15 47.85 -36.25 -11.97
N ALA A 16 48.65 -35.77 -12.92
CA ALA A 16 48.79 -34.35 -13.22
C ALA A 16 47.51 -33.76 -13.84
N LEU A 17 46.85 -34.47 -14.76
CA LEU A 17 45.56 -34.07 -15.33
C LEU A 17 44.44 -34.08 -14.28
N LEU A 18 44.43 -35.07 -13.39
CA LEU A 18 43.47 -35.15 -12.28
C LEU A 18 43.72 -34.05 -11.24
N ALA A 19 44.97 -33.72 -10.94
CA ALA A 19 45.32 -32.61 -10.07
C ALA A 19 44.94 -31.25 -10.69
N LEU A 20 45.11 -31.09 -12.00
CA LEU A 20 44.74 -29.87 -12.72
C LEU A 20 43.22 -29.70 -12.81
N THR A 21 42.45 -30.77 -13.01
CA THR A 21 40.98 -30.69 -12.99
C THR A 21 40.42 -30.43 -11.59
N MET A 22 41.04 -31.00 -10.54
CA MET A 22 40.68 -30.69 -9.15
C MET A 22 41.03 -29.26 -8.75
N ALA A 23 42.13 -28.72 -9.25
CA ALA A 23 42.48 -27.31 -9.04
C ALA A 23 41.50 -26.36 -9.74
N ALA A 24 41.03 -26.70 -10.95
CA ALA A 24 40.03 -25.91 -11.68
C ALA A 24 38.61 -25.99 -11.10
N ALA A 25 38.27 -27.04 -10.34
CA ALA A 25 36.99 -27.15 -9.63
C ALA A 25 36.98 -26.40 -8.28
N ALA A 26 38.14 -25.98 -7.77
CA ALA A 26 38.30 -25.31 -6.49
C ALA A 26 38.30 -23.78 -6.59
N VAL A 27 37.97 -23.19 -7.74
CA VAL A 27 37.85 -21.73 -7.84
C VAL A 27 36.64 -21.31 -7.01
N PRO A 28 36.82 -20.57 -5.90
CA PRO A 28 35.68 -20.09 -5.14
C PRO A 28 34.89 -19.14 -6.05
N SER A 29 33.63 -19.48 -6.32
CA SER A 29 32.69 -18.51 -6.88
C SER A 29 32.52 -17.42 -5.85
N ALA A 30 33.18 -16.28 -6.07
CA ALA A 30 32.91 -15.09 -5.30
C ALA A 30 31.47 -14.67 -5.63
N ASN A 31 30.52 -15.11 -4.81
CA ASN A 31 29.21 -14.48 -4.75
C ASN A 31 29.48 -13.04 -4.27
N ALA A 32 29.65 -12.13 -5.22
CA ALA A 32 29.53 -10.70 -4.95
C ALA A 32 28.07 -10.43 -4.63
N ALA A 33 27.63 -10.87 -3.45
CA ALA A 33 26.45 -10.35 -2.82
C ALA A 33 26.78 -8.87 -2.53
N GLY A 34 26.48 -8.00 -3.49
CA GLY A 34 26.59 -6.56 -3.28
C GLY A 34 25.88 -6.22 -1.98
N GLU A 35 26.56 -5.53 -1.08
CA GLU A 35 25.99 -5.13 0.20
C GLU A 35 24.67 -4.40 -0.07
N ALA A 36 23.56 -4.98 0.39
CA ALA A 36 22.26 -4.35 0.28
C ALA A 36 22.31 -3.05 1.09
N THR A 37 22.43 -1.92 0.40
CA THR A 37 22.42 -0.60 1.04
C THR A 37 21.02 -0.35 1.60
N ARG A 38 20.86 -0.45 2.92
CA ARG A 38 19.59 -0.20 3.61
C ARG A 38 19.40 1.31 3.78
N PHE A 39 18.37 1.84 3.14
CA PHE A 39 17.88 3.19 3.43
C PHE A 39 16.65 3.10 4.34
N THR A 40 16.69 3.79 5.48
CA THR A 40 15.52 3.97 6.34
C THR A 40 15.08 5.42 6.25
N ILE A 41 13.87 5.64 5.77
CA ILE A 41 13.25 6.97 5.68
C ILE A 41 12.24 7.09 6.81
N VAL A 42 12.45 8.05 7.70
CA VAL A 42 11.52 8.35 8.80
C VAL A 42 10.76 9.62 8.44
N GLY A 43 9.45 9.48 8.23
CA GLY A 43 8.55 10.58 7.87
C GLY A 43 7.37 10.69 8.84
N ARG A 44 6.58 11.75 8.69
CA ARG A 44 5.34 11.98 9.45
C ARG A 44 4.26 12.60 8.57
N GLY A 45 3.01 12.35 8.93
CA GLY A 45 1.85 12.79 8.16
C GLY A 45 1.46 11.79 7.07
N TYR A 46 0.21 11.88 6.62
CA TYR A 46 -0.34 11.06 5.55
C TYR A 46 -1.15 11.97 4.61
N GLY A 47 -0.65 12.16 3.39
CA GLY A 47 -1.23 13.05 2.38
C GLY A 47 -0.31 14.22 1.99
N HIS A 48 -0.80 15.05 1.07
CA HIS A 48 -0.03 16.15 0.47
C HIS A 48 0.14 17.38 1.38
N GLY A 49 -0.40 17.37 2.61
CA GLY A 49 -0.16 18.38 3.63
C GLY A 49 -0.81 19.76 3.39
N VAL A 50 -1.74 19.88 2.44
CA VAL A 50 -2.41 21.15 2.12
C VAL A 50 -3.89 21.09 2.46
N GLY A 51 -4.42 22.18 3.03
CA GLY A 51 -5.84 22.29 3.40
C GLY A 51 -6.15 21.60 4.73
N MET A 52 -7.27 20.87 4.78
CA MET A 52 -7.79 20.30 6.01
C MET A 52 -7.18 18.93 6.34
N SER A 53 -6.56 18.82 7.53
CA SER A 53 -6.23 17.52 8.11
C SER A 53 -7.50 16.83 8.61
N GLN A 54 -7.84 15.67 8.05
CA GLN A 54 -9.02 14.89 8.44
C GLN A 54 -8.95 14.46 9.92
N TYR A 55 -7.79 13.97 10.37
CA TYR A 55 -7.57 13.61 11.78
C TYR A 55 -7.61 14.84 12.70
N GLY A 56 -7.04 15.96 12.27
CA GLY A 56 -7.10 17.21 13.03
C GLY A 56 -8.52 17.75 13.16
N ALA A 57 -9.32 17.70 12.10
CA ALA A 57 -10.74 18.04 12.11
C ALA A 57 -11.56 17.12 13.04
N CYS A 58 -11.31 15.80 12.99
CA CYS A 58 -11.91 14.83 13.91
C CYS A 58 -11.57 15.15 15.37
N GLY A 59 -10.29 15.42 15.67
CA GLY A 59 -9.84 15.83 16.99
C GLY A 59 -10.48 17.14 17.47
N ALA A 60 -10.62 18.13 16.58
CA ALA A 60 -11.31 19.39 16.89
C ALA A 60 -12.80 19.18 17.17
N ALA A 61 -13.48 18.35 16.39
CA ALA A 61 -14.89 18.00 16.62
C ALA A 61 -15.09 17.28 17.96
N ARG A 62 -14.19 16.35 18.31
CA ARG A 62 -14.19 15.68 19.63
C ARG A 62 -13.97 16.64 20.80
N ARG A 63 -13.29 17.78 20.56
CA ARG A 63 -13.15 18.90 21.52
C ARG A 63 -14.31 19.91 21.45
N GLY A 64 -15.39 19.61 20.74
CA GLY A 64 -16.59 20.45 20.65
C GLY A 64 -16.50 21.61 19.67
N TRP A 65 -15.51 21.65 18.77
CA TRP A 65 -15.49 22.69 17.74
C TRP A 65 -16.63 22.49 16.74
N THR A 66 -17.32 23.58 16.42
CA THR A 66 -18.32 23.58 15.34
C THR A 66 -17.64 23.38 13.99
N TRP A 67 -18.34 22.79 13.02
CA TRP A 67 -17.80 22.57 11.67
C TRP A 67 -17.37 23.88 11.00
N GLN A 68 -18.08 24.99 11.26
CA GLN A 68 -17.71 26.32 10.73
C GLN A 68 -16.36 26.77 11.28
N ARG A 69 -16.12 26.55 12.58
CA ARG A 69 -14.83 26.89 13.22
C ARG A 69 -13.71 26.04 12.67
N ILE A 70 -13.96 24.74 12.46
CA ILE A 70 -12.99 23.81 11.87
C ILE A 70 -12.62 24.26 10.45
N ILE A 71 -13.60 24.55 9.59
CA ILE A 71 -13.36 25.04 8.23
C ILE A 71 -12.55 26.33 8.23
N LYS A 72 -12.94 27.33 9.02
CA LYS A 72 -12.24 28.62 9.10
C LYS A 72 -10.82 28.51 9.69
N HIS A 73 -10.53 27.47 10.47
CA HIS A 73 -9.19 27.20 10.97
C HIS A 73 -8.25 26.71 9.87
N TYR A 74 -8.74 25.83 8.98
CA TYR A 74 -7.93 25.28 7.89
C TYR A 74 -7.90 26.15 6.64
N TYR A 75 -8.93 26.96 6.42
CA TYR A 75 -9.06 27.80 5.24
C TYR A 75 -9.28 29.25 5.67
N THR A 76 -8.21 30.04 5.69
CA THR A 76 -8.23 31.45 6.08
C THR A 76 -8.95 32.31 5.03
N GLY A 77 -9.77 33.26 5.46
CA GLY A 77 -10.45 34.20 4.57
C GLY A 77 -11.65 33.63 3.80
N VAL A 78 -12.04 32.38 4.06
CA VAL A 78 -13.20 31.78 3.37
C VAL A 78 -14.54 32.25 3.94
N GLN A 79 -15.53 32.35 3.06
CA GLN A 79 -16.93 32.52 3.43
C GLN A 79 -17.66 31.19 3.34
N ILE A 80 -18.59 30.98 4.27
CA ILE A 80 -19.45 29.81 4.28
C ILE A 80 -20.81 30.24 3.75
N GLY A 81 -21.25 29.60 2.67
CA GLY A 81 -22.51 29.91 2.01
C GLY A 81 -23.28 28.66 1.61
N ARG A 82 -24.45 28.89 1.03
CA ARG A 82 -25.24 27.83 0.38
C ARG A 82 -25.03 27.92 -1.13
N THR A 83 -24.92 26.78 -1.78
CA THR A 83 -25.01 26.65 -3.23
C THR A 83 -26.38 26.07 -3.58
N ALA A 84 -26.83 26.27 -4.82
CA ALA A 84 -27.90 25.46 -5.39
C ALA A 84 -27.56 23.97 -5.26
N ASP A 85 -28.60 23.13 -5.23
CA ASP A 85 -28.45 21.68 -5.12
C ASP A 85 -27.58 21.16 -6.27
N LYS A 86 -26.46 20.54 -5.90
CA LYS A 86 -25.53 19.91 -6.83
C LYS A 86 -25.43 18.44 -6.47
N THR A 87 -25.49 17.58 -7.49
CA THR A 87 -25.17 16.16 -7.33
C THR A 87 -23.67 16.03 -7.06
N ILE A 88 -23.33 15.62 -5.84
CA ILE A 88 -21.95 15.33 -5.43
C ILE A 88 -21.80 13.82 -5.39
N ARG A 89 -20.81 13.29 -6.12
CA ARG A 89 -20.44 11.88 -6.05
C ARG A 89 -19.34 11.72 -5.01
N VAL A 90 -19.58 10.86 -4.02
CA VAL A 90 -18.63 10.53 -2.96
C VAL A 90 -18.48 9.02 -2.92
N LEU A 91 -17.25 8.54 -3.04
CA LEU A 91 -16.94 7.13 -2.77
C LEU A 91 -17.03 6.91 -1.26
N LEU A 92 -17.96 6.06 -0.83
CA LEU A 92 -18.17 5.76 0.60
C LEU A 92 -17.36 4.54 1.06
N ALA A 93 -17.21 3.54 0.18
CA ALA A 93 -16.49 2.32 0.45
C ALA A 93 -15.99 1.71 -0.86
N GLU A 94 -14.87 0.99 -0.80
CA GLU A 94 -14.30 0.23 -1.91
C GLU A 94 -14.12 -1.22 -1.46
N SER A 95 -14.43 -2.16 -2.36
CA SER A 95 -14.29 -3.61 -2.13
C SER A 95 -15.01 -4.14 -0.88
N GLN A 96 -16.05 -3.45 -0.41
CA GLN A 96 -16.90 -3.92 0.69
C GLN A 96 -18.12 -4.65 0.12
N PRO A 97 -18.48 -5.85 0.65
CA PRO A 97 -19.63 -6.60 0.18
C PRO A 97 -20.97 -5.97 0.59
N SER A 98 -20.94 -5.01 1.52
CA SER A 98 -22.08 -4.17 1.85
C SER A 98 -21.68 -2.92 2.63
N VAL A 99 -22.53 -1.91 2.60
CA VAL A 99 -22.40 -0.67 3.40
C VAL A 99 -23.68 -0.46 4.21
N ARG A 100 -23.54 -0.16 5.50
CA ARG A 100 -24.65 0.29 6.34
C ARG A 100 -24.68 1.81 6.40
N ILE A 101 -25.82 2.38 6.04
CA ILE A 101 -26.04 3.83 6.02
C ILE A 101 -27.23 4.14 6.94
N SER A 102 -27.11 5.22 7.71
CA SER A 102 -28.22 5.75 8.51
C SER A 102 -28.25 7.27 8.41
N CYS A 103 -29.44 7.83 8.49
CA CYS A 103 -29.66 9.27 8.50
C CYS A 103 -30.75 9.57 9.53
N GLY A 104 -30.59 10.64 10.32
CA GLY A 104 -31.63 11.08 11.25
C GLY A 104 -32.88 11.65 10.57
N ARG A 105 -32.84 11.86 9.24
CA ARG A 105 -33.96 12.35 8.43
C ARG A 105 -34.32 11.33 7.36
N PRO A 106 -35.57 11.35 6.84
CA PRO A 106 -35.95 10.51 5.72
C PRO A 106 -35.03 10.72 4.52
N TRP A 107 -34.65 9.63 3.87
CA TRP A 107 -33.69 9.63 2.78
C TRP A 107 -34.08 8.61 1.70
N LYS A 108 -33.42 8.64 0.54
CA LYS A 108 -33.67 7.72 -0.58
C LYS A 108 -32.39 7.00 -0.96
N VAL A 109 -32.52 5.74 -1.33
CA VAL A 109 -31.48 4.94 -1.99
C VAL A 109 -31.93 4.72 -3.43
N ASP A 110 -31.02 4.96 -4.36
CA ASP A 110 -31.18 4.65 -5.77
C ASP A 110 -30.01 3.74 -6.15
N ALA A 111 -30.33 2.55 -6.66
CA ALA A 111 -29.36 1.53 -7.01
C ALA A 111 -29.61 1.10 -8.47
N PRO A 112 -28.55 0.95 -9.28
CA PRO A 112 -28.70 0.51 -10.66
C PRO A 112 -29.48 -0.81 -10.74
N GLY A 113 -30.60 -0.82 -11.47
CA GLY A 113 -31.43 -2.02 -11.66
C GLY A 113 -32.40 -2.34 -10.53
N ALA A 114 -32.56 -1.45 -9.54
CA ALA A 114 -33.57 -1.56 -8.49
C ALA A 114 -34.40 -0.28 -8.38
N ASP A 115 -35.63 -0.41 -7.90
CA ASP A 115 -36.49 0.75 -7.65
C ASP A 115 -35.95 1.60 -6.49
N ALA A 116 -36.06 2.92 -6.62
CA ALA A 116 -35.63 3.84 -5.60
C ALA A 116 -36.42 3.64 -4.29
N GLN A 117 -35.73 3.27 -3.22
CA GLN A 117 -36.35 3.01 -1.92
C GLN A 117 -36.28 4.24 -1.03
N ARG A 118 -37.41 4.61 -0.42
CA ARG A 118 -37.45 5.64 0.63
C ARG A 118 -37.27 5.01 2.00
N ILE A 119 -36.38 5.56 2.80
CA ILE A 119 -35.98 5.04 4.10
C ILE A 119 -36.34 6.06 5.19
N PRO A 120 -37.11 5.66 6.24
CA PRO A 120 -37.41 6.54 7.36
C PRO A 120 -36.15 7.03 8.07
N GLY A 121 -36.21 8.23 8.64
CA GLY A 121 -35.14 8.74 9.49
C GLY A 121 -34.98 7.89 10.75
N GLY A 122 -33.74 7.70 11.19
CA GLY A 122 -33.40 6.87 12.34
C GLY A 122 -33.25 5.37 12.04
N THR A 123 -33.61 4.92 10.85
CA THR A 123 -33.45 3.52 10.42
C THR A 123 -32.15 3.32 9.65
N GLN A 124 -31.55 2.13 9.80
CA GLN A 124 -30.38 1.71 9.02
C GLN A 124 -30.83 1.02 7.73
N ALA A 125 -30.05 1.22 6.66
CA ALA A 125 -30.17 0.43 5.43
C ALA A 125 -28.83 -0.22 5.10
N THR A 126 -28.89 -1.44 4.58
CA THR A 126 -27.72 -2.15 4.07
C THR A 126 -27.80 -2.14 2.55
N VAL A 127 -26.80 -1.57 1.89
CA VAL A 127 -26.63 -1.59 0.44
C VAL A 127 -25.55 -2.62 0.14
N THR A 128 -25.90 -3.66 -0.61
CA THR A 128 -24.99 -4.72 -1.08
C THR A 128 -24.54 -4.45 -2.50
#